data_AF-S9P5U9-F1
#
_entry.id   AF-S9P5U9-F1
#
_cell.length_a   1.000
_cell.length_b   1.000
_cell.length_c   1.000
_cell.angle_alpha   90.00
_cell.angle_beta   90.00
_cell.angle_gamma   90.00
#
_symmetry.space_group_name_H-M   'P 1'
#
loop_
_entity.id
_entity.type
_entity.pdbx_description
1 polymer ?
#
loop_
_entity_poly.entity_id
_entity_poly.type
_entity_poly.pdbx_seq_one_letter_code
_entity_poly.pdbx_strand_id
1 'polypeptide(L)'
;MRLKTPLSLSLALLLGAIPSAPQASPGPGTLVAAAKKKKPAAAPVQPPPPVEEPLPQPLPPPAPPALPELPATPWAGRTVVLAVPATAAEALDASRLEASLNEALVGQANVFLLNPVERFPSPPPLALERGDVLYNEGKGLYDNLDPEGAARKFTTLASYYQRLPVDTKPERLARVYIFLGASRLLDGDTAGAQKFFTRALLAEPNVKPESELFGQDVDDAFTAAKTALASAPRGTLAIDSVPQGAQVTVHGESLGTTPLKDVELPPGPHQVVITLPGHLPFGTFQEVASGQRAEVRPTLTPVPGLGEFRGQATQVATSKTLDTPPAGAPPAEVIALGQKIGARYVVLARVEHTGPGAPSATLDAWDVQGKNRLRGVKWNPASATEQQRVVRQVNDFVTGRFSNGLTIPPEVVAVVKKPWFWAAVGGVAVATTAGILLANQGSKPLGARLGNFGAGW
;
A
#
# COMPACT_ATOMS: atom_id res chain seq x y z
N MET A 1 -7.11 -59.61 -23.45
CA MET A 1 -7.61 -58.60 -22.48
C MET A 1 -7.80 -57.28 -23.24
N ARG A 2 -8.98 -56.66 -23.14
CA ARG A 2 -9.47 -55.43 -23.82
C ARG A 2 -10.05 -55.58 -25.25
N LEU A 3 -11.38 -55.53 -25.31
CA LEU A 3 -12.21 -54.99 -26.41
C LEU A 3 -13.39 -54.25 -25.73
N LYS A 4 -13.62 -52.95 -26.06
CA LYS A 4 -14.79 -52.39 -26.81
C LYS A 4 -16.14 -52.54 -26.06
N THR A 5 -17.00 -51.55 -25.80
CA THR A 5 -17.47 -50.33 -26.53
C THR A 5 -18.46 -49.54 -25.60
N PRO A 6 -19.11 -48.41 -26.01
CA PRO A 6 -19.47 -47.26 -25.17
C PRO A 6 -20.95 -47.18 -24.73
N LEU A 7 -21.29 -46.23 -23.84
CA LEU A 7 -22.68 -45.87 -23.51
C LEU A 7 -22.91 -44.33 -23.55
N SER A 8 -23.63 -43.93 -24.60
CA SER A 8 -24.76 -43.00 -24.71
C SER A 8 -24.87 -41.70 -23.89
N LEU A 9 -25.00 -40.59 -24.65
CA LEU A 9 -25.63 -39.32 -24.30
C LEU A 9 -27.09 -39.49 -23.83
N SER A 10 -27.52 -38.64 -22.89
CA SER A 10 -28.91 -38.15 -22.84
C SER A 10 -28.97 -36.73 -22.29
N LEU A 11 -29.70 -35.91 -23.05
CA LEU A 11 -29.96 -34.48 -22.92
C LEU A 11 -31.39 -34.33 -22.37
N ALA A 12 -31.60 -33.55 -21.31
CA ALA A 12 -32.94 -33.10 -20.93
C ALA A 12 -32.90 -31.75 -20.19
N LEU A 13 -33.74 -30.84 -20.70
CA LEU A 13 -34.05 -29.48 -20.24
C LEU A 13 -34.55 -29.41 -18.79
N LEU A 14 -34.30 -28.27 -18.13
CA LEU A 14 -35.33 -27.59 -17.33
C LEU A 14 -35.00 -26.10 -17.12
N LEU A 15 -35.76 -25.23 -17.80
CA LEU A 15 -35.91 -23.81 -17.48
C LEU A 15 -37.00 -23.66 -16.39
N GLY A 16 -36.72 -22.91 -15.33
CA GLY A 16 -37.70 -22.51 -14.32
C GLY A 16 -37.88 -20.99 -14.31
N ALA A 17 -39.10 -20.55 -14.62
CA ALA A 17 -39.52 -19.16 -14.77
C ALA A 17 -40.02 -18.53 -13.45
N ILE A 18 -39.90 -17.21 -13.40
CA ILE A 18 -40.34 -16.25 -12.36
C ILE A 18 -41.87 -16.11 -12.36
N PRO A 19 -42.55 -15.95 -11.21
CA PRO A 19 -43.91 -15.41 -11.19
C PRO A 19 -43.94 -13.93 -10.79
N SER A 20 -44.52 -13.12 -11.67
CA SER A 20 -44.96 -11.74 -11.45
C SER A 20 -46.45 -11.71 -11.08
N ALA A 21 -46.84 -10.91 -10.09
CA ALA A 21 -48.22 -10.69 -9.69
C ALA A 21 -48.89 -9.55 -10.49
N PRO A 22 -50.20 -9.66 -10.82
CA PRO A 22 -51.01 -8.52 -11.25
C PRO A 22 -52.20 -8.20 -10.33
N GLN A 23 -52.69 -6.97 -10.48
CA GLN A 23 -53.74 -6.28 -9.71
C GLN A 23 -55.20 -6.60 -10.16
N ALA A 24 -56.11 -6.56 -9.17
CA ALA A 24 -57.45 -5.92 -9.08
C ALA A 24 -58.68 -6.29 -9.97
N SER A 25 -59.74 -6.76 -9.27
CA SER A 25 -61.18 -6.31 -9.25
C SER A 25 -62.18 -6.75 -10.36
N PRO A 26 -63.55 -6.66 -10.19
CA PRO A 26 -64.44 -6.50 -8.99
C PRO A 26 -65.81 -7.29 -8.96
N GLY A 27 -66.48 -7.30 -7.77
CA GLY A 27 -67.95 -7.17 -7.56
C GLY A 27 -68.82 -8.42 -7.29
N PRO A 28 -70.08 -8.29 -6.80
CA PRO A 28 -70.56 -7.58 -5.60
C PRO A 28 -71.48 -8.45 -4.68
N GLY A 29 -71.69 -8.06 -3.41
CA GLY A 29 -72.62 -8.76 -2.51
C GLY A 29 -72.89 -8.02 -1.20
N THR A 30 -74.11 -7.48 -1.11
CA THR A 30 -74.71 -6.52 -0.18
C THR A 30 -74.87 -6.98 1.27
N LEU A 31 -74.81 -6.02 2.24
CA LEU A 31 -75.75 -5.74 3.37
C LEU A 31 -75.01 -4.98 4.48
N VAL A 32 -75.03 -3.64 4.51
CA VAL A 32 -75.98 -2.76 5.23
C VAL A 32 -76.03 -2.97 6.76
N ALA A 33 -75.41 -2.04 7.50
CA ALA A 33 -75.95 -1.54 8.77
C ALA A 33 -75.47 -0.09 8.99
N ALA A 34 -76.40 0.75 9.44
CA ALA A 34 -76.40 2.21 9.30
C ALA A 34 -75.90 2.95 10.55
N ALA A 35 -75.30 4.14 10.38
CA ALA A 35 -75.40 5.23 11.35
C ALA A 35 -75.08 6.62 10.76
N LYS A 36 -76.13 7.45 10.78
CA LYS A 36 -76.28 8.92 10.67
C LYS A 36 -75.03 9.83 10.55
N LYS A 37 -75.11 10.69 9.52
CA LYS A 37 -74.36 11.95 9.32
C LYS A 37 -74.67 13.00 10.40
N LYS A 38 -73.65 13.72 10.87
CA LYS A 38 -73.77 15.04 11.52
C LYS A 38 -72.82 16.03 10.81
N LYS A 39 -73.36 17.20 10.45
CA LYS A 39 -72.74 18.30 9.68
C LYS A 39 -71.76 19.10 10.59
N PRO A 40 -70.67 19.70 10.07
CA PRO A 40 -69.60 20.27 10.89
C PRO A 40 -70.00 21.61 11.52
N ALA A 41 -69.61 21.81 12.78
CA ALA A 41 -69.68 23.08 13.49
C ALA A 41 -68.29 23.72 13.55
N ALA A 42 -68.28 25.04 13.38
CA ALA A 42 -67.11 25.90 13.24
C ALA A 42 -66.17 25.87 14.45
N ALA A 43 -64.87 25.89 14.16
CA ALA A 43 -63.80 26.11 15.15
C ALA A 43 -63.68 27.62 15.48
N PRO A 44 -63.32 27.98 16.72
CA PRO A 44 -63.22 29.37 17.15
C PRO A 44 -62.00 30.10 16.57
N VAL A 45 -62.23 31.39 16.30
CA VAL A 45 -61.31 32.39 15.74
C VAL A 45 -60.12 32.61 16.68
N GLN A 46 -58.90 32.43 16.16
CA GLN A 46 -57.65 32.86 16.82
C GLN A 46 -57.45 34.38 16.60
N PRO A 47 -56.92 35.12 17.60
CA PRO A 47 -56.56 36.53 17.42
C PRO A 47 -55.39 36.67 16.43
N PRO A 48 -55.26 37.82 15.73
CA PRO A 48 -54.23 37.98 14.72
C PRO A 48 -52.83 37.97 15.36
N PRO A 49 -51.82 37.35 14.71
CA PRO A 49 -50.45 37.43 15.18
C PRO A 49 -49.93 38.87 15.08
N PRO A 50 -48.92 39.23 15.88
CA PRO A 50 -48.30 40.55 15.83
C PRO A 50 -47.71 40.79 14.44
N VAL A 51 -47.76 42.06 13.98
CA VAL A 51 -47.11 42.50 12.75
C VAL A 51 -45.61 42.29 12.94
N GLU A 52 -45.08 41.24 12.31
CA GLU A 52 -43.67 40.94 12.29
C GLU A 52 -43.02 41.94 11.33
N GLU A 53 -42.30 42.90 11.91
CA GLU A 53 -41.39 43.78 11.18
C GLU A 53 -40.45 42.89 10.35
N PRO A 54 -40.28 43.13 9.05
CA PRO A 54 -39.46 42.24 8.22
C PRO A 54 -38.04 42.26 8.79
N LEU A 55 -37.61 41.11 9.33
CA LEU A 55 -36.24 40.91 9.76
C LEU A 55 -35.32 41.34 8.62
N PRO A 56 -34.26 42.12 8.89
CA PRO A 56 -33.30 42.48 7.88
C PRO A 56 -32.82 41.18 7.22
N GLN A 57 -32.95 41.11 5.89
CA GLN A 57 -32.52 39.94 5.15
C GLN A 57 -31.09 39.59 5.59
N PRO A 58 -30.79 38.31 5.89
CA PRO A 58 -29.43 37.93 6.21
C PRO A 58 -28.56 38.43 5.07
N LEU A 59 -27.55 39.25 5.41
CA LEU A 59 -26.50 39.58 4.45
C LEU A 59 -26.06 38.26 3.82
N PRO A 60 -25.99 38.16 2.47
CA PRO A 60 -25.53 36.94 1.84
C PRO A 60 -24.21 36.56 2.51
N PRO A 61 -24.03 35.28 2.87
CA PRO A 61 -22.81 34.86 3.56
C PRO A 61 -21.62 35.43 2.78
N PRO A 62 -20.61 35.99 3.46
CA PRO A 62 -19.41 36.42 2.76
C PRO A 62 -18.98 35.22 1.91
N ALA A 63 -18.79 35.46 0.61
CA ALA A 63 -18.36 34.42 -0.30
C ALA A 63 -17.25 33.66 0.42
N PRO A 64 -17.33 32.31 0.51
CA PRO A 64 -16.31 31.54 1.20
C PRO A 64 -14.96 32.05 0.70
N PRO A 65 -13.98 32.31 1.59
CA PRO A 65 -12.67 32.76 1.14
C PRO A 65 -12.30 31.82 0.03
N ALA A 66 -12.07 32.38 -1.17
CA ALA A 66 -11.78 31.58 -2.34
C ALA A 66 -10.77 30.56 -1.87
N LEU A 67 -11.14 29.27 -1.94
CA LEU A 67 -10.21 28.19 -1.65
C LEU A 67 -8.94 28.60 -2.39
N PRO A 68 -7.78 28.64 -1.72
CA PRO A 68 -6.56 29.11 -2.38
C PRO A 68 -6.52 28.42 -3.72
N GLU A 69 -6.58 29.21 -4.81
CA GLU A 69 -6.61 28.66 -6.14
C GLU A 69 -5.43 27.71 -6.21
N LEU A 70 -5.72 26.41 -6.39
CA LEU A 70 -4.66 25.46 -6.61
C LEU A 70 -3.84 26.03 -7.78
N PRO A 71 -2.50 26.12 -7.64
CA PRO A 71 -1.69 26.73 -8.67
C PRO A 71 -2.04 26.10 -10.01
N ALA A 72 -2.03 26.88 -11.10
CA ALA A 72 -2.44 26.45 -12.44
C ALA A 72 -1.71 25.18 -12.96
N THR A 73 -0.72 24.68 -12.23
CA THR A 73 -0.02 23.41 -12.48
C THR A 73 0.25 22.63 -11.18
N PRO A 74 -0.69 21.81 -10.66
CA PRO A 74 -0.40 20.89 -9.56
C PRO A 74 0.62 19.79 -9.92
N TRP A 75 1.03 19.71 -11.21
CA TRP A 75 1.94 18.70 -11.78
C TRP A 75 3.34 19.21 -12.12
N ALA A 76 3.64 20.50 -11.98
CA ALA A 76 4.91 21.06 -12.45
C ALA A 76 6.10 20.50 -11.66
N GLY A 77 6.92 19.67 -12.32
CA GLY A 77 8.17 19.13 -11.75
C GLY A 77 8.06 17.80 -11.00
N ARG A 78 6.85 17.26 -10.81
CA ARG A 78 6.66 16.01 -10.06
C ARG A 78 7.10 14.79 -10.87
N THR A 79 7.92 13.95 -10.24
CA THR A 79 8.55 12.78 -10.87
C THR A 79 8.18 11.52 -10.11
N VAL A 80 7.76 10.49 -10.83
CA VAL A 80 7.62 9.15 -10.27
C VAL A 80 8.72 8.26 -10.83
N VAL A 81 9.37 7.49 -9.97
CA VAL A 81 10.35 6.46 -10.34
C VAL A 81 9.74 5.11 -10.02
N LEU A 82 9.69 4.23 -11.03
CA LEU A 82 9.15 2.89 -10.89
C LEU A 82 10.20 1.90 -11.42
N ALA A 83 10.74 1.08 -10.53
CA ALA A 83 11.49 -0.09 -10.95
C ALA A 83 10.51 -1.25 -11.19
N VAL A 84 10.69 -1.90 -12.33
CA VAL A 84 9.83 -2.99 -12.78
C VAL A 84 10.70 -4.22 -12.99
N PRO A 85 10.39 -5.35 -12.34
CA PRO A 85 11.08 -6.60 -12.60
C PRO A 85 10.62 -7.20 -13.95
N ALA A 86 11.55 -7.76 -14.73
CA ALA A 86 11.18 -8.49 -15.94
C ALA A 86 10.52 -9.85 -15.62
N THR A 87 10.88 -10.45 -14.49
CA THR A 87 10.34 -11.71 -13.97
C THR A 87 10.03 -11.64 -12.47
N ALA A 88 9.14 -12.50 -11.97
CA ALA A 88 8.80 -12.53 -10.54
C ALA A 88 10.02 -12.76 -9.61
N ALA A 89 11.06 -13.44 -10.11
CA ALA A 89 12.30 -13.68 -9.36
C ALA A 89 13.09 -12.40 -9.07
N GLU A 90 12.92 -11.35 -9.88
CA GLU A 90 13.67 -10.09 -9.79
C GLU A 90 12.93 -9.02 -8.97
N ALA A 91 11.78 -9.33 -8.35
CA ALA A 91 10.94 -8.37 -7.64
C ALA A 91 11.66 -7.70 -6.45
N LEU A 92 12.50 -8.46 -5.74
CA LEU A 92 13.31 -7.94 -4.64
C LEU A 92 14.36 -6.94 -5.15
N ASP A 93 15.02 -7.28 -6.25
CA ASP A 93 16.07 -6.46 -6.88
C ASP A 93 15.48 -5.17 -7.45
N ALA A 94 14.30 -5.24 -8.06
CA ALA A 94 13.54 -4.06 -8.50
C ALA A 94 13.20 -3.14 -7.32
N SER A 95 12.70 -3.70 -6.21
CA SER A 95 12.36 -2.91 -5.02
C SER A 95 13.58 -2.19 -4.43
N ARG A 96 14.74 -2.86 -4.38
CA ARG A 96 16.02 -2.27 -3.91
C ARG A 96 16.52 -1.18 -4.86
N LEU A 97 16.45 -1.43 -6.16
CA LEU A 97 16.83 -0.44 -7.17
C LEU A 97 16.00 0.83 -7.04
N GLU A 98 14.68 0.70 -6.94
CA GLU A 98 13.78 1.84 -6.80
C GLU A 98 14.10 2.66 -5.54
N ALA A 99 14.29 1.98 -4.40
CA ALA A 99 14.69 2.66 -3.17
C ALA A 99 16.00 3.45 -3.36
N SER A 100 17.02 2.83 -3.98
CA SER A 100 18.31 3.48 -4.23
C SER A 100 18.22 4.66 -5.20
N LEU A 101 17.38 4.57 -6.24
CA LEU A 101 17.16 5.65 -7.21
C LEU A 101 16.41 6.81 -6.55
N ASN A 102 15.37 6.51 -5.77
CA ASN A 102 14.62 7.53 -5.04
C ASN A 102 15.53 8.28 -4.06
N GLU A 103 16.31 7.56 -3.26
CA GLU A 103 17.27 8.16 -2.31
C GLU A 103 18.28 9.06 -3.04
N ALA A 104 18.87 8.57 -4.12
CA ALA A 104 19.87 9.33 -4.88
C ALA A 104 19.31 10.58 -5.57
N LEU A 105 18.05 10.54 -6.01
CA LEU A 105 17.36 11.66 -6.66
C LEU A 105 16.82 12.68 -5.65
N VAL A 106 16.38 12.27 -4.46
CA VAL A 106 16.02 13.20 -3.36
C VAL A 106 17.20 14.06 -2.95
N GLY A 107 18.42 13.50 -3.00
CA GLY A 107 19.65 14.25 -2.73
C GLY A 107 20.00 15.32 -3.79
N GLN A 108 19.29 15.38 -4.92
CA GLN A 108 19.52 16.38 -5.97
C GLN A 108 18.64 17.61 -5.78
N ALA A 109 19.18 18.79 -6.06
CA ALA A 109 18.43 20.03 -6.00
C ALA A 109 17.34 20.08 -7.09
N ASN A 110 16.12 20.46 -6.71
CA ASN A 110 14.96 20.70 -7.59
C ASN A 110 14.28 19.45 -8.19
N VAL A 111 14.41 18.27 -7.57
CA VAL A 111 13.62 17.09 -7.92
C VAL A 111 12.48 16.91 -6.92
N PHE A 112 11.24 16.88 -7.40
CA PHE A 112 10.06 16.60 -6.58
C PHE A 112 9.58 15.17 -6.83
N LEU A 113 10.04 14.22 -6.01
CA LEU A 113 9.61 12.83 -6.13
C LEU A 113 8.21 12.63 -5.54
N LEU A 114 7.38 11.90 -6.27
CA LEU A 114 6.11 11.36 -5.80
C LEU A 114 6.30 9.93 -5.34
N ASN A 115 5.92 9.65 -4.09
CA ASN A 115 5.86 8.29 -3.59
C ASN A 115 4.51 7.67 -3.95
N PRO A 116 4.44 6.59 -4.76
CA PRO A 116 3.17 5.97 -5.11
C PRO A 116 2.34 5.53 -3.91
N VAL A 117 3.00 5.17 -2.81
CA VAL A 117 2.35 4.70 -1.58
C VAL A 117 1.44 5.77 -0.97
N GLU A 118 1.82 7.05 -1.05
CA GLU A 118 1.03 8.15 -0.49
C GLU A 118 -0.30 8.34 -1.24
N ARG A 119 -0.37 7.89 -2.51
CA ARG A 119 -1.59 7.97 -3.31
C ARG A 119 -2.53 6.79 -3.10
N PHE A 120 -2.02 5.70 -2.55
CA PHE A 120 -2.77 4.49 -2.25
C PHE A 120 -2.59 4.14 -0.77
N PRO A 121 -3.22 4.89 0.15
CA PRO A 121 -3.14 4.57 1.57
C PRO A 121 -3.82 3.24 1.88
N SER A 122 -3.40 2.59 2.96
CA SER A 122 -4.07 1.41 3.49
C SER A 122 -5.52 1.76 3.90
N PRO A 123 -6.48 0.83 3.75
CA PRO A 123 -7.86 1.08 4.15
C PRO A 123 -7.95 1.39 5.65
N PRO A 124 -8.95 2.20 6.08
CA PRO A 124 -9.17 2.44 7.49
C PRO A 124 -9.55 1.14 8.22
N PRO A 125 -9.29 1.05 9.54
CA PRO A 125 -9.71 -0.11 10.34
C PRO A 125 -11.21 -0.36 10.25
N LEU A 126 -11.60 -1.62 10.30
CA LEU A 126 -13.00 -2.04 10.29
C LEU A 126 -13.73 -1.56 11.55
N ALA A 127 -14.95 -1.06 11.37
CA ALA A 127 -15.82 -0.74 12.49
C ALA A 127 -16.24 -2.02 13.23
N LEU A 128 -16.16 -2.00 14.56
CA LEU A 128 -16.42 -3.17 15.41
C LEU A 128 -17.85 -3.20 15.98
N GLU A 129 -18.84 -2.71 15.23
CA GLU A 129 -20.23 -2.57 15.71
C GLU A 129 -20.82 -3.87 16.27
N ARG A 130 -20.59 -4.99 15.58
CA ARG A 130 -21.00 -6.32 16.06
C ARG A 130 -20.35 -6.68 17.40
N GLY A 131 -19.09 -6.26 17.59
CA GLY A 131 -18.37 -6.43 18.84
C GLY A 131 -18.99 -5.60 19.96
N ASP A 132 -19.37 -4.36 19.68
CA ASP A 132 -19.99 -3.46 20.65
C ASP A 132 -21.37 -3.99 21.11
N VAL A 133 -22.19 -4.54 20.19
CA VAL A 133 -23.46 -5.20 20.54
C VAL A 133 -23.23 -6.40 21.46
N LEU A 134 -22.32 -7.31 21.09
CA LEU A 134 -22.01 -8.49 21.90
C LEU A 134 -21.47 -8.12 23.29
N TYR A 135 -20.70 -7.03 23.36
CA TYR A 135 -20.15 -6.53 24.62
C TYR A 135 -21.27 -6.04 25.54
N ASN A 136 -22.20 -5.22 25.02
CA ASN A 136 -23.32 -4.71 25.79
C ASN A 136 -24.28 -5.82 26.24
N GLU A 137 -24.57 -6.79 25.38
CA GLU A 137 -25.36 -7.98 25.75
C GLU A 137 -24.68 -8.80 26.85
N GLY A 138 -23.38 -9.07 26.71
CA GLY A 138 -22.62 -9.81 27.72
C GLY A 138 -22.56 -9.08 29.06
N LYS A 139 -22.35 -7.76 29.03
CA LYS A 139 -22.36 -6.92 30.24
C LYS A 139 -23.74 -6.92 30.90
N GLY A 140 -24.81 -6.80 30.13
CA GLY A 140 -26.18 -6.85 30.68
C GLY A 140 -26.49 -8.18 31.36
N LEU A 141 -26.01 -9.31 30.83
CA LEU A 141 -26.15 -10.62 31.49
C LEU A 141 -25.32 -10.69 32.78
N TYR A 142 -24.10 -10.16 32.76
CA TYR A 142 -23.24 -10.12 33.94
C TYR A 142 -23.87 -9.27 35.06
N ASP A 143 -24.37 -8.07 34.72
CA ASP A 143 -25.02 -7.16 35.66
C ASP A 143 -26.31 -7.77 36.27
N ASN A 144 -26.97 -8.68 35.54
CA ASN A 144 -28.15 -9.43 36.01
C ASN A 144 -27.81 -10.72 36.77
N LEU A 145 -26.54 -10.94 37.12
CA LEU A 145 -26.06 -12.15 37.80
C LEU A 145 -26.35 -13.45 37.02
N ASP A 146 -26.28 -13.40 35.68
CA ASP A 146 -26.23 -14.56 34.80
C ASP A 146 -24.80 -14.79 34.26
N PRO A 147 -23.88 -15.33 35.09
CA PRO A 147 -22.49 -15.55 34.71
C PRO A 147 -22.31 -16.53 33.56
N GLU A 148 -23.13 -17.58 33.46
CA GLU A 148 -23.08 -18.51 32.34
C GLU A 148 -23.45 -17.83 31.01
N GLY A 149 -24.54 -17.06 31.01
CA GLY A 149 -24.98 -16.30 29.85
C GLY A 149 -23.93 -15.28 29.42
N ALA A 150 -23.41 -14.51 30.38
CA ALA A 150 -22.34 -13.55 30.16
C ALA A 150 -21.09 -14.22 29.56
N ALA A 151 -20.64 -15.34 30.14
CA ALA A 151 -19.47 -16.07 29.68
C ALA A 151 -19.63 -16.56 28.23
N ARG A 152 -20.82 -17.01 27.83
CA ARG A 152 -21.10 -17.42 26.43
C ARG A 152 -20.99 -16.23 25.46
N LYS A 153 -21.55 -15.08 25.82
CA LYS A 153 -21.49 -13.85 25.00
C LYS A 153 -20.06 -13.33 24.88
N PHE A 154 -19.33 -13.22 26.00
CA PHE A 154 -17.95 -12.77 25.99
C PHE A 154 -16.99 -13.74 25.31
N THR A 155 -17.24 -15.06 25.36
CA THR A 155 -16.46 -16.04 24.58
C THR A 155 -16.65 -15.83 23.07
N THR A 156 -17.89 -15.57 22.66
CA THR A 156 -18.21 -15.24 21.27
C THR A 156 -17.53 -13.95 20.83
N LEU A 157 -17.54 -12.93 21.71
CA LEU A 157 -16.87 -11.66 21.46
C LEU A 157 -15.35 -11.78 21.40
N ALA A 158 -14.72 -12.51 22.31
CA ALA A 158 -13.28 -12.79 22.28
C ALA A 158 -12.89 -13.45 20.95
N SER A 159 -13.67 -14.44 20.50
CA SER A 159 -13.46 -15.11 19.22
C SER A 159 -13.65 -14.16 18.01
N TYR A 160 -14.57 -13.21 18.12
CA TYR A 160 -14.76 -12.17 17.10
C TYR A 160 -13.54 -11.26 16.99
N TYR A 161 -13.04 -10.74 18.12
CA TYR A 161 -11.85 -9.92 18.20
C TYR A 161 -10.57 -10.65 17.77
N GLN A 162 -10.44 -11.93 18.12
CA GLN A 162 -9.29 -12.75 17.70
C GLN A 162 -9.17 -12.93 16.18
N ARG A 163 -10.28 -12.85 15.45
CA ARG A 163 -10.29 -12.89 13.97
C ARG A 163 -9.94 -11.54 13.34
N LEU A 164 -9.94 -10.47 14.12
CA LEU A 164 -9.66 -9.09 13.68
C LEU A 164 -8.47 -8.51 14.46
N PRO A 165 -7.28 -9.14 14.37
CA PRO A 165 -6.10 -8.71 15.14
C PRO A 165 -5.58 -7.33 14.73
N VAL A 166 -5.91 -6.82 13.54
CA VAL A 166 -5.50 -5.47 13.13
C VAL A 166 -6.44 -4.42 13.73
N ASP A 167 -7.75 -4.69 13.70
CA ASP A 167 -8.78 -3.72 14.06
C ASP A 167 -9.10 -3.70 15.56
N THR A 168 -8.83 -4.82 16.24
CA THR A 168 -9.08 -4.96 17.68
C THR A 168 -7.98 -4.27 18.48
N LYS A 169 -8.38 -3.28 19.30
CA LYS A 169 -7.49 -2.70 20.31
C LYS A 169 -7.20 -3.68 21.45
N PRO A 170 -5.95 -3.79 21.94
CA PRO A 170 -5.57 -4.72 23.01
C PRO A 170 -6.44 -4.59 24.27
N GLU A 171 -6.78 -3.36 24.66
CA GLU A 171 -7.55 -3.06 25.87
C GLU A 171 -9.00 -3.58 25.78
N ARG A 172 -9.57 -3.59 24.56
CA ARG A 172 -10.92 -4.15 24.34
C ARG A 172 -10.91 -5.66 24.58
N LEU A 173 -9.91 -6.36 24.07
CA LEU A 173 -9.79 -7.80 24.25
C LEU A 173 -9.47 -8.16 25.71
N ALA A 174 -8.57 -7.40 26.34
CA ALA A 174 -8.22 -7.57 27.75
C ALA A 174 -9.45 -7.43 28.66
N ARG A 175 -10.28 -6.40 28.43
CA ARG A 175 -11.53 -6.18 29.17
C ARG A 175 -12.51 -7.36 29.03
N VAL A 176 -12.66 -7.89 27.81
CA VAL A 176 -13.50 -9.08 27.58
C VAL A 176 -13.01 -10.28 28.37
N TYR A 177 -11.69 -10.47 28.48
CA TYR A 177 -11.11 -11.53 29.29
C TYR A 177 -11.27 -11.29 30.80
N ILE A 178 -11.24 -10.05 31.28
CA ILE A 178 -11.57 -9.74 32.68
C ILE A 178 -13.01 -10.13 32.99
N PHE A 179 -13.97 -9.76 32.14
CA PHE A 179 -15.37 -10.18 32.32
C PHE A 179 -15.54 -11.71 32.27
N LEU A 180 -14.83 -12.40 31.37
CA LEU A 180 -14.82 -13.86 31.34
C LEU A 180 -14.28 -14.44 32.65
N GLY A 181 -13.17 -13.92 33.16
CA GLY A 181 -12.59 -14.37 34.41
C GLY A 181 -13.51 -14.12 35.60
N ALA A 182 -14.11 -12.95 35.68
CA ALA A 182 -15.07 -12.59 36.73
C ALA A 182 -16.34 -13.45 36.67
N SER A 183 -16.87 -13.71 35.46
CA SER A 183 -18.02 -14.61 35.28
C SER A 183 -17.71 -16.02 35.79
N ARG A 184 -16.50 -16.52 35.52
CA ARG A 184 -16.04 -17.83 36.02
C ARG A 184 -15.89 -17.87 37.53
N LEU A 185 -15.43 -16.78 38.16
CA LEU A 185 -15.40 -16.69 39.63
C LEU A 185 -16.80 -16.75 40.23
N LEU A 186 -17.78 -16.06 39.64
CA LEU A 186 -19.17 -16.12 40.08
C LEU A 186 -19.76 -17.54 39.98
N ASP A 187 -19.34 -18.31 38.96
CA ASP A 187 -19.68 -19.73 38.80
C ASP A 187 -18.89 -20.67 39.75
N GLY A 188 -17.94 -20.15 40.53
CA GLY A 188 -17.04 -20.94 41.38
C GLY A 188 -15.87 -21.62 40.65
N ASP A 189 -15.70 -21.38 39.35
CA ASP A 189 -14.59 -21.92 38.53
C ASP A 189 -13.34 -21.03 38.61
N THR A 190 -12.63 -21.15 39.74
CA THR A 190 -11.40 -20.38 40.00
C THR A 190 -10.28 -20.68 39.00
N ALA A 191 -10.15 -21.94 38.57
CA ALA A 191 -9.14 -22.36 37.59
C ALA A 191 -9.43 -21.78 36.20
N GLY A 192 -10.70 -21.75 35.78
CA GLY A 192 -11.14 -21.08 34.56
C GLY A 192 -10.92 -19.57 34.63
N ALA A 193 -11.22 -18.96 35.77
CA ALA A 193 -11.01 -17.53 35.99
C ALA A 193 -9.54 -17.13 35.81
N GLN A 194 -8.63 -17.86 36.47
CA GLN A 194 -7.19 -17.61 36.37
C GLN A 194 -6.70 -17.63 34.91
N LYS A 195 -7.16 -18.59 34.10
CA LYS A 195 -6.80 -18.68 32.67
C LYS A 195 -7.21 -17.42 31.90
N PHE A 196 -8.41 -16.89 32.15
CA PHE A 196 -8.88 -15.69 31.46
C PHE A 196 -8.18 -14.43 31.97
N PHE A 197 -7.90 -14.31 33.27
CA PHE A 197 -7.09 -13.19 33.77
C PHE A 197 -5.67 -13.19 33.20
N THR A 198 -5.05 -14.37 33.08
CA THR A 198 -3.76 -14.50 32.35
C THR A 198 -3.89 -14.03 30.90
N ARG A 199 -4.97 -14.40 30.18
CA ARG A 199 -5.21 -13.90 28.82
C ARG A 199 -5.46 -12.39 28.76
N ALA A 200 -6.08 -11.80 29.77
CA ALA A 200 -6.25 -10.35 29.85
C ALA A 200 -4.89 -9.63 29.94
N LEU A 201 -4.00 -10.13 30.81
CA LEU A 201 -2.64 -9.62 30.98
C LEU A 201 -1.75 -9.85 29.74
N LEU A 202 -1.97 -10.94 29.01
CA LEU A 202 -1.31 -11.19 27.74
C LEU A 202 -1.85 -10.29 26.63
N ALA A 203 -3.13 -9.91 26.66
CA ALA A 203 -3.67 -8.95 25.70
C ALA A 203 -3.10 -7.55 25.98
N GLU A 204 -3.20 -7.09 27.23
CA GLU A 204 -2.76 -5.76 27.69
C GLU A 204 -2.03 -5.88 29.04
N PRO A 205 -0.68 -5.79 29.09
CA PRO A 205 0.11 -6.01 30.30
C PRO A 205 -0.20 -5.05 31.47
N ASN A 206 -0.67 -3.84 31.14
CA ASN A 206 -0.95 -2.80 32.12
C ASN A 206 -2.43 -2.71 32.52
N VAL A 207 -3.28 -3.60 32.03
CA VAL A 207 -4.71 -3.61 32.35
C VAL A 207 -4.95 -3.91 33.84
N LYS A 208 -6.00 -3.30 34.39
CA LYS A 208 -6.50 -3.57 35.73
C LYS A 208 -8.02 -3.78 35.68
N PRO A 209 -8.58 -4.65 36.51
CA PRO A 209 -10.02 -4.70 36.71
C PRO A 209 -10.55 -3.36 37.19
N GLU A 210 -11.70 -2.92 36.67
CA GLU A 210 -12.37 -1.73 37.18
C GLU A 210 -12.99 -2.01 38.56
N SER A 211 -12.47 -1.36 39.61
CA SER A 211 -12.93 -1.52 41.00
C SER A 211 -14.39 -1.11 41.24
N GLU A 212 -14.97 -0.34 40.32
CA GLU A 212 -16.41 0.00 40.34
C GLU A 212 -17.29 -1.15 39.83
N LEU A 213 -16.74 -2.04 39.00
CA LEU A 213 -17.46 -3.14 38.34
C LEU A 213 -17.17 -4.50 38.99
N PHE A 214 -16.01 -4.64 39.63
CA PHE A 214 -15.53 -5.89 40.17
C PHE A 214 -15.21 -5.77 41.66
N GLY A 215 -15.53 -6.82 42.42
CA GLY A 215 -15.21 -6.91 43.85
C GLY A 215 -13.79 -7.40 44.12
N GLN A 216 -13.41 -7.39 45.41
CA GLN A 216 -12.07 -7.75 45.88
C GLN A 216 -11.61 -9.14 45.39
N ASP A 217 -12.51 -10.12 45.33
CA ASP A 217 -12.17 -11.49 44.89
C ASP A 217 -11.62 -11.52 43.46
N VAL A 218 -12.11 -10.65 42.58
CA VAL A 218 -11.62 -10.50 41.20
C VAL A 218 -10.23 -9.88 41.20
N ASP A 219 -10.01 -8.84 42.00
CA ASP A 219 -8.72 -8.17 42.13
C ASP A 219 -7.64 -9.11 42.67
N ASP A 220 -7.98 -9.92 43.68
CA ASP A 220 -7.09 -10.91 44.28
C ASP A 220 -6.73 -12.01 43.27
N ALA A 221 -7.73 -12.56 42.57
CA ALA A 221 -7.52 -13.59 41.56
C ALA A 221 -6.73 -13.05 40.35
N PHE A 222 -6.99 -11.81 39.93
CA PHE A 222 -6.25 -11.15 38.86
C PHE A 222 -4.79 -10.91 39.25
N THR A 223 -4.55 -10.48 40.50
CA THR A 223 -3.20 -10.29 41.05
C THR A 223 -2.43 -11.60 41.16
N ALA A 224 -3.12 -12.68 41.57
CA ALA A 224 -2.56 -14.03 41.57
C ALA A 224 -2.16 -14.47 40.15
N ALA A 225 -3.02 -14.24 39.15
CA ALA A 225 -2.73 -14.54 37.75
C ALA A 225 -1.52 -13.73 37.23
N LYS A 226 -1.40 -12.46 37.60
CA LYS A 226 -0.25 -11.61 37.26
C LYS A 226 1.05 -12.14 37.85
N THR A 227 1.02 -12.53 39.11
CA THR A 227 2.19 -13.09 39.81
C THR A 227 2.62 -14.42 39.18
N ALA A 228 1.66 -15.28 38.85
CA ALA A 228 1.92 -16.55 38.17
C ALA A 228 2.49 -16.35 36.75
N LEU A 229 1.99 -15.36 36.00
CA LEU A 229 2.52 -15.06 34.67
C LEU A 229 3.95 -14.51 34.73
N ALA A 230 4.26 -13.68 35.74
CA ALA A 230 5.58 -13.10 35.93
C ALA A 230 6.66 -14.13 36.30
N SER A 231 6.30 -15.21 36.98
CA SER A 231 7.21 -16.30 37.35
C SER A 231 7.35 -17.38 36.27
N ALA A 232 6.50 -17.36 35.24
CA ALA A 232 6.57 -18.32 34.15
C ALA A 232 7.81 -18.06 33.27
N PRO A 233 8.56 -19.11 32.85
CA PRO A 233 9.70 -18.93 31.97
C PRO A 233 9.24 -18.37 30.62
N ARG A 234 9.93 -17.30 30.17
CA ARG A 234 9.62 -16.62 28.91
C ARG A 234 9.96 -17.49 27.70
N GLY A 235 9.24 -17.25 26.60
CA GLY A 235 9.61 -17.74 25.28
C GLY A 235 10.24 -16.62 24.45
N THR A 236 10.70 -16.97 23.26
CA THR A 236 11.26 -16.02 22.29
C THR A 236 10.44 -16.03 21.00
N LEU A 237 10.27 -14.88 20.38
CA LEU A 237 9.56 -14.71 19.12
C LEU A 237 10.47 -14.03 18.09
N ALA A 238 10.67 -14.69 16.95
CA ALA A 238 11.29 -14.14 15.76
C ALA A 238 10.21 -13.60 14.82
N ILE A 239 10.38 -12.36 14.35
CA ILE A 239 9.41 -11.66 13.49
C ILE A 239 10.17 -11.15 12.26
N ASP A 240 9.89 -11.74 11.10
CA ASP A 240 10.39 -11.29 9.80
C ASP A 240 9.21 -10.97 8.88
N SER A 241 9.45 -10.27 7.79
CA SER A 241 8.41 -10.02 6.79
C SER A 241 8.98 -9.92 5.39
N VAL A 242 8.16 -10.24 4.40
CA VAL A 242 8.49 -10.08 2.99
C VAL A 242 7.48 -9.13 2.36
N PRO A 243 7.88 -7.92 1.92
CA PRO A 243 9.23 -7.33 2.00
C PRO A 243 9.62 -6.86 3.41
N GLN A 244 10.92 -6.75 3.67
CA GLN A 244 11.49 -6.32 4.96
C GLN A 244 11.30 -4.82 5.21
N GLY A 245 11.53 -4.40 6.47
CA GLY A 245 11.36 -3.00 6.90
C GLY A 245 9.95 -2.65 7.38
N ALA A 246 9.07 -3.64 7.57
CA ALA A 246 7.75 -3.42 8.14
C ALA A 246 7.83 -3.08 9.63
N GLN A 247 7.00 -2.15 10.08
CA GLN A 247 6.84 -1.78 11.48
C GLN A 247 6.07 -2.88 12.22
N VAL A 248 6.59 -3.30 13.36
CA VAL A 248 5.99 -4.33 14.23
C VAL A 248 5.46 -3.67 15.49
N THR A 249 4.22 -3.98 15.81
CA THR A 249 3.60 -3.67 17.11
C THR A 249 3.13 -4.94 17.79
N VAL A 250 3.35 -5.02 19.10
CA VAL A 250 2.88 -6.11 19.96
C VAL A 250 2.24 -5.46 21.18
N HIS A 251 1.05 -5.91 21.59
CA HIS A 251 0.26 -5.25 22.64
C HIS A 251 -0.04 -3.77 22.36
N GLY A 252 -0.13 -3.37 21.08
CA GLY A 252 -0.30 -1.96 20.71
C GLY A 252 0.97 -1.10 20.86
N GLU A 253 2.05 -1.62 21.45
CA GLU A 253 3.33 -0.94 21.57
C GLU A 253 4.23 -1.23 20.37
N SER A 254 4.95 -0.22 19.89
CA SER A 254 5.90 -0.34 18.78
C SER A 254 7.21 -0.97 19.24
N LEU A 255 7.50 -2.19 18.77
CA LEU A 255 8.74 -2.90 19.07
C LEU A 255 9.91 -2.53 18.14
N GLY A 256 9.62 -2.10 16.90
CA GLY A 256 10.64 -1.77 15.90
C GLY A 256 10.29 -2.28 14.51
N THR A 257 11.28 -2.40 13.64
CA THR A 257 11.10 -2.83 12.24
C THR A 257 11.64 -4.23 12.00
N THR A 258 10.99 -5.01 11.13
CA THR A 258 11.46 -6.36 10.75
C THR A 258 12.81 -6.29 10.00
N PRO A 259 13.74 -7.23 10.21
CA PRO A 259 13.61 -8.44 11.03
C PRO A 259 13.97 -8.24 12.53
N LEU A 260 13.12 -8.74 13.42
CA LEU A 260 13.36 -8.83 14.87
C LEU A 260 13.63 -10.30 15.22
N LYS A 261 14.77 -10.61 15.86
CA LYS A 261 15.20 -12.02 16.04
C LYS A 261 14.70 -12.66 17.32
N ASP A 262 14.83 -11.98 18.45
CA ASP A 262 14.67 -12.59 19.77
C ASP A 262 13.86 -11.67 20.70
N VAL A 263 12.55 -11.52 20.40
CA VAL A 263 11.63 -10.79 21.28
C VAL A 263 11.20 -11.70 22.42
N GLU A 264 11.56 -11.38 23.65
CA GLU A 264 11.14 -12.16 24.82
C GLU A 264 9.71 -11.82 25.25
N LEU A 265 8.85 -12.84 25.30
CA LEU A 265 7.45 -12.68 25.67
C LEU A 265 7.04 -13.73 26.73
N PRO A 266 6.12 -13.41 27.64
CA PRO A 266 5.50 -14.40 28.53
C PRO A 266 4.84 -15.53 27.71
N PRO A 267 4.68 -16.74 28.26
CA PRO A 267 4.01 -17.81 27.52
C PRO A 267 2.52 -17.51 27.30
N GLY A 268 2.05 -17.73 26.06
CA GLY A 268 0.67 -17.57 25.65
C GLY A 268 0.50 -16.89 24.28
N PRO A 269 -0.76 -16.57 23.89
CA PRO A 269 -1.05 -15.88 22.63
C PRO A 269 -0.76 -14.38 22.72
N HIS A 270 0.02 -13.88 21.76
CA HIS A 270 0.37 -12.46 21.64
C HIS A 270 -0.18 -11.87 20.35
N GLN A 271 -0.84 -10.72 20.45
CA GLN A 271 -1.30 -9.98 19.28
C GLN A 271 -0.10 -9.31 18.60
N VAL A 272 0.22 -9.74 17.39
CA VAL A 272 1.30 -9.19 16.57
C VAL A 272 0.66 -8.51 15.37
N VAL A 273 0.93 -7.21 15.19
CA VAL A 273 0.49 -6.44 14.02
C VAL A 273 1.72 -5.91 13.28
N ILE A 274 1.78 -6.19 11.98
CA ILE A 274 2.88 -5.84 11.10
C ILE A 274 2.32 -4.92 10.02
N THR A 275 2.83 -3.70 9.97
CA THR A 275 2.36 -2.65 9.05
C THR A 275 3.52 -2.17 8.20
N LEU A 276 3.31 -2.14 6.89
CA LEU A 276 4.26 -1.57 5.95
C LEU A 276 3.51 -0.60 5.02
N PRO A 277 4.02 0.62 4.79
CA PRO A 277 3.42 1.55 3.84
C PRO A 277 3.20 0.90 2.47
N GLY A 278 2.01 1.11 1.89
CA GLY A 278 1.63 0.56 0.59
C GLY A 278 1.19 -0.90 0.63
N HIS A 279 1.11 -1.49 1.83
CA HIS A 279 0.65 -2.86 2.04
C HIS A 279 -0.55 -2.88 2.98
N LEU A 280 -1.34 -3.94 2.88
CA LEU A 280 -2.38 -4.25 3.85
C LEU A 280 -1.71 -4.64 5.18
N PRO A 281 -2.17 -4.10 6.32
CA PRO A 281 -1.67 -4.51 7.62
C PRO A 281 -1.93 -6.01 7.82
N PHE A 282 -0.93 -6.70 8.34
CA PHE A 282 -1.04 -8.11 8.71
C PHE A 282 -1.16 -8.20 10.23
N GLY A 283 -2.14 -8.93 10.74
CA GLY A 283 -2.28 -9.19 12.16
C GLY A 283 -2.45 -10.68 12.42
N THR A 284 -1.89 -11.17 13.52
CA THR A 284 -2.06 -12.55 13.99
C THR A 284 -1.97 -12.63 15.51
N PHE A 285 -2.55 -13.68 16.09
CA PHE A 285 -2.30 -14.07 17.47
C PHE A 285 -1.26 -15.19 17.48
N GLN A 286 -0.01 -14.85 17.79
CA GLN A 286 1.08 -15.81 17.80
C GLN A 286 1.19 -16.47 19.17
N GLU A 287 1.08 -17.80 19.20
CA GLU A 287 1.33 -18.57 20.42
C GLU A 287 2.83 -18.64 20.70
N VAL A 288 3.23 -18.24 21.90
CA VAL A 288 4.61 -18.36 22.40
C VAL A 288 4.63 -19.35 23.56
N ALA A 289 5.35 -20.45 23.42
CA ALA A 289 5.50 -21.43 24.48
C ALA A 289 6.71 -21.12 25.38
N SER A 290 6.61 -21.51 26.64
CA SER A 290 7.66 -21.30 27.64
C SER A 290 8.98 -21.94 27.21
N GLY A 291 10.07 -21.17 27.20
CA GLY A 291 11.40 -21.63 26.79
C GLY A 291 11.55 -22.02 25.31
N GLN A 292 10.51 -21.83 24.48
CA GLN A 292 10.56 -22.15 23.05
C GLN A 292 10.72 -20.90 22.19
N ARG A 293 11.21 -21.11 20.97
CA ARG A 293 11.28 -20.09 19.93
C ARG A 293 10.12 -20.25 18.96
N ALA A 294 9.27 -19.24 18.88
CA ALA A 294 8.25 -19.09 17.85
C ALA A 294 8.76 -18.21 16.70
N GLU A 295 8.19 -18.35 15.51
CA GLU A 295 8.54 -17.53 14.34
C GLU A 295 7.29 -17.10 13.58
N VAL A 296 7.26 -15.83 13.17
CA VAL A 296 6.24 -15.23 12.31
C VAL A 296 6.92 -14.60 11.10
N ARG A 297 6.55 -15.05 9.91
CA ARG A 297 7.12 -14.58 8.64
C ARG A 297 6.06 -14.40 7.54
N PRO A 298 5.16 -13.40 7.64
CA PRO A 298 4.16 -13.15 6.61
C PRO A 298 4.78 -12.58 5.34
N THR A 299 4.16 -12.91 4.21
CA THR A 299 4.31 -12.14 2.97
C THR A 299 3.22 -11.09 2.93
N LEU A 300 3.61 -9.81 2.97
CA LEU A 300 2.67 -8.70 3.01
C LEU A 300 2.06 -8.50 1.62
N THR A 301 0.73 -8.29 1.59
CA THR A 301 0.01 -8.05 0.35
C THR A 301 -0.04 -6.56 0.07
N PRO A 302 0.36 -6.08 -1.13
CA PRO A 302 0.21 -4.68 -1.49
C PRO A 302 -1.25 -4.23 -1.43
N VAL A 303 -1.50 -2.95 -1.17
CA VAL A 303 -2.85 -2.41 -1.26
C VAL A 303 -3.37 -2.58 -2.70
N PRO A 304 -4.65 -2.95 -2.91
CA PRO A 304 -5.16 -3.29 -4.25
C PRO A 304 -4.87 -2.22 -5.31
N GLY A 305 -5.14 -0.94 -5.01
CA GLY A 305 -4.90 0.16 -5.95
C GLY A 305 -3.41 0.35 -6.34
N LEU A 306 -2.49 0.12 -5.40
CA LEU A 306 -1.05 0.17 -5.67
C LEU A 306 -0.61 -1.05 -6.49
N GLY A 307 -1.12 -2.23 -6.16
CA GLY A 307 -0.86 -3.46 -6.91
C GLY A 307 -1.27 -3.35 -8.38
N GLU A 308 -2.48 -2.83 -8.64
CA GLU A 308 -2.96 -2.54 -9.99
C GLU A 308 -2.08 -1.52 -10.72
N PHE A 309 -1.70 -0.42 -10.04
CA PHE A 309 -0.80 0.59 -10.61
C PHE A 309 0.57 0.00 -10.99
N ARG A 310 1.15 -0.84 -10.13
CA ARG A 310 2.41 -1.56 -10.39
C ARG A 310 2.29 -2.57 -11.54
N GLY A 311 1.17 -3.26 -11.62
CA GLY A 311 0.85 -4.15 -12.73
C GLY A 311 0.80 -3.40 -14.07
N GLN A 312 0.15 -2.24 -14.10
CA GLN A 312 0.14 -1.36 -15.27
C GLN A 312 1.56 -0.91 -15.63
N ALA A 313 2.36 -0.46 -14.66
CA ALA A 313 3.76 -0.08 -14.90
C ALA A 313 4.58 -1.22 -15.51
N THR A 314 4.31 -2.45 -15.10
CA THR A 314 4.97 -3.65 -15.63
C THR A 314 4.61 -3.92 -17.08
N GLN A 315 3.32 -3.79 -17.42
CA GLN A 315 2.84 -3.93 -18.80
C GLN A 315 3.43 -2.85 -19.71
N VAL A 316 3.50 -1.61 -19.24
CA VAL A 316 4.11 -0.51 -19.98
C VAL A 316 5.59 -0.77 -20.19
N ALA A 317 6.33 -1.09 -19.11
CA ALA A 317 7.76 -1.33 -19.17
C ALA A 317 8.15 -2.48 -20.11
N THR A 318 7.26 -3.44 -20.39
CA THR A 318 7.53 -4.58 -21.28
C THR A 318 6.90 -4.44 -22.68
N SER A 319 6.18 -3.34 -22.94
CA SER A 319 5.53 -3.13 -24.21
C SER A 319 6.53 -2.83 -25.32
N LYS A 320 6.34 -3.45 -26.49
CA LYS A 320 7.13 -3.16 -27.70
C LYS A 320 6.92 -1.73 -28.19
N THR A 321 5.84 -1.06 -27.76
CA THR A 321 5.56 0.34 -28.09
C THR A 321 6.59 1.30 -27.50
N LEU A 322 7.30 0.94 -26.42
CA LEU A 322 8.42 1.71 -25.91
C LEU A 322 9.62 1.74 -26.86
N ASP A 323 9.78 0.72 -27.72
CA ASP A 323 10.96 0.61 -28.57
C ASP A 323 10.92 1.52 -29.80
N THR A 324 9.72 1.94 -30.23
CA THR A 324 9.54 2.79 -31.40
C THR A 324 8.28 3.65 -31.27
N PRO A 325 8.20 4.59 -30.31
CA PRO A 325 7.04 5.45 -30.19
C PRO A 325 6.94 6.37 -31.42
N PRO A 326 5.72 6.70 -31.87
CA PRO A 326 5.53 7.64 -32.97
C PRO A 326 6.06 9.03 -32.57
N ALA A 327 7.03 9.52 -33.35
CA ALA A 327 7.49 10.91 -33.40
C ALA A 327 7.66 11.65 -32.05
N GLY A 328 8.43 11.07 -31.12
CA GLY A 328 8.86 11.76 -29.89
C GLY A 328 7.75 12.02 -28.86
N ALA A 329 6.54 11.48 -29.06
CA ALA A 329 5.48 11.56 -28.06
C ALA A 329 5.63 10.44 -27.02
N PRO A 330 5.28 10.70 -25.74
CA PRO A 330 5.16 9.65 -24.75
C PRO A 330 4.04 8.67 -25.15
N PRO A 331 4.24 7.34 -25.01
CA PRO A 331 3.18 6.35 -25.24
C PRO A 331 1.95 6.64 -24.37
N ALA A 332 0.76 6.36 -24.89
CA ALA A 332 -0.50 6.62 -24.19
C ALA A 332 -0.55 5.95 -22.81
N GLU A 333 0.07 4.78 -22.68
CA GLU A 333 0.14 4.04 -21.43
C GLU A 333 1.05 4.71 -20.39
N VAL A 334 2.15 5.36 -20.83
CA VAL A 334 3.03 6.17 -19.95
C VAL A 334 2.31 7.43 -19.48
N ILE A 335 1.54 8.08 -20.37
CA ILE A 335 0.71 9.24 -20.02
C ILE A 335 -0.32 8.84 -18.95
N ALA A 336 -0.99 7.70 -19.14
CA ALA A 336 -1.98 7.19 -18.18
C ALA A 336 -1.36 6.90 -16.80
N LEU A 337 -0.14 6.34 -16.75
CA LEU A 337 0.60 6.13 -15.50
C LEU A 337 0.90 7.46 -14.78
N GLY A 338 1.43 8.44 -15.51
CA GLY A 338 1.72 9.77 -14.97
C GLY A 338 0.46 10.45 -14.44
N GLN A 339 -0.64 10.42 -15.20
CA GLN A 339 -1.93 10.99 -14.80
C GLN A 339 -2.52 10.32 -13.55
N LYS A 340 -2.45 8.99 -13.44
CA LYS A 340 -3.01 8.23 -12.30
C LYS A 340 -2.35 8.61 -10.97
N ILE A 341 -1.05 8.89 -10.98
CA ILE A 341 -0.28 9.28 -9.78
C ILE A 341 -0.09 10.80 -9.65
N GLY A 342 -0.43 11.58 -10.68
CA GLY A 342 -0.18 13.02 -10.74
C GLY A 342 1.28 13.41 -10.99
N ALA A 343 2.05 12.56 -11.67
CA ALA A 343 3.42 12.82 -12.09
C ALA A 343 3.48 13.39 -13.51
N ARG A 344 4.35 14.40 -13.72
CA ARG A 344 4.70 14.89 -15.05
C ARG A 344 5.82 14.07 -15.67
N TYR A 345 6.83 13.73 -14.87
CA TYR A 345 7.94 12.90 -15.33
C TYR A 345 7.75 11.48 -14.82
N VAL A 346 7.81 10.52 -15.74
CA VAL A 346 7.73 9.09 -15.42
C VAL A 346 9.07 8.47 -15.77
N VAL A 347 9.75 7.90 -14.78
CA VAL A 347 10.99 7.15 -14.94
C VAL A 347 10.67 5.68 -14.72
N LEU A 348 10.86 4.85 -15.76
CA LEU A 348 10.71 3.40 -15.66
C LEU A 348 12.09 2.76 -15.73
N ALA A 349 12.46 2.02 -14.68
CA ALA A 349 13.68 1.24 -14.63
C ALA A 349 13.33 -0.25 -14.80
N ARG A 350 13.59 -0.82 -15.98
CA ARG A 350 13.38 -2.26 -16.20
C ARG A 350 14.59 -3.01 -15.65
N VAL A 351 14.36 -3.91 -14.71
CA VAL A 351 15.41 -4.74 -14.08
C VAL A 351 15.49 -6.08 -14.78
N GLU A 352 16.69 -6.45 -15.20
CA GLU A 352 16.98 -7.68 -15.92
C GLU A 352 18.24 -8.35 -15.35
N HIS A 353 18.15 -9.64 -15.06
CA HIS A 353 19.26 -10.45 -14.60
C HIS A 353 20.02 -11.06 -15.79
N THR A 354 21.08 -10.39 -16.25
CA THR A 354 21.94 -10.86 -17.35
C THR A 354 23.13 -11.67 -16.82
N GLY A 355 22.86 -12.83 -16.20
CA GLY A 355 23.88 -13.80 -15.75
C GLY A 355 24.13 -13.83 -14.24
N PRO A 356 25.14 -14.58 -13.73
CA PRO A 356 25.39 -14.79 -12.29
C PRO A 356 25.97 -13.55 -11.56
N GLY A 357 25.71 -12.34 -12.06
CA GLY A 357 26.21 -11.07 -11.52
C GLY A 357 25.10 -10.23 -10.88
N ALA A 358 25.44 -9.00 -10.47
CA ALA A 358 24.46 -8.08 -9.93
C ALA A 358 23.43 -7.69 -11.03
N PRO A 359 22.14 -7.52 -10.67
CA PRO A 359 21.09 -7.20 -11.63
C PRO A 359 21.38 -5.88 -12.36
N SER A 360 21.26 -5.90 -13.69
CA SER A 360 21.37 -4.70 -14.51
C SER A 360 19.99 -4.07 -14.67
N ALA A 361 19.93 -2.76 -14.88
CA ALA A 361 18.67 -2.12 -15.23
C ALA A 361 18.82 -1.17 -16.41
N THR A 362 17.75 -1.05 -17.20
CA THR A 362 17.65 -0.06 -18.29
C THR A 362 16.58 0.95 -17.91
N LEU A 363 16.97 2.22 -17.85
CA LEU A 363 16.10 3.33 -17.50
C LEU A 363 15.66 4.08 -18.75
N ASP A 364 14.36 4.28 -18.84
CA ASP A 364 13.73 5.21 -19.76
C ASP A 364 12.94 6.24 -18.95
N ALA A 365 12.97 7.50 -19.38
CA ALA A 365 12.18 8.56 -18.77
C ALA A 365 11.40 9.35 -19.82
N TRP A 366 10.20 9.81 -19.46
CA TRP A 366 9.32 10.59 -20.33
C TRP A 366 8.81 11.82 -19.61
N ASP A 367 8.69 12.92 -20.35
CA ASP A 367 7.84 14.06 -19.98
C ASP A 367 6.45 13.81 -20.57
N VAL A 368 5.45 13.53 -19.71
CA VAL A 368 4.08 13.20 -20.18
C VAL A 368 3.36 14.38 -20.83
N GLN A 369 3.85 15.61 -20.64
CA GLN A 369 3.31 16.82 -21.27
C GLN A 369 4.16 17.28 -22.46
N GLY A 370 5.44 16.90 -22.48
CA GLY A 370 6.41 17.31 -23.48
C GLY A 370 6.69 16.25 -24.54
N LYS A 371 7.66 16.55 -25.40
CA LYS A 371 8.23 15.59 -26.38
C LYS A 371 9.58 15.01 -25.93
N ASN A 372 9.97 15.30 -24.69
CA ASN A 372 11.28 14.93 -24.17
C ASN A 372 11.26 13.49 -23.67
N ARG A 373 12.28 12.73 -24.06
CA ARG A 373 12.51 11.36 -23.60
C ARG A 373 13.99 11.11 -23.34
N LEU A 374 14.27 10.43 -22.25
CA LEU A 374 15.54 9.76 -21.99
C LEU A 374 15.38 8.28 -22.29
N ARG A 375 16.29 7.67 -23.06
CA ARG A 375 16.18 6.26 -23.47
C ARG A 375 17.44 5.47 -23.21
N GLY A 376 17.28 4.25 -22.71
CA GLY A 376 18.30 3.21 -22.71
C GLY A 376 19.44 3.46 -21.73
N VAL A 377 19.19 4.22 -20.67
CA VAL A 377 20.22 4.56 -19.69
C VAL A 377 20.51 3.33 -18.84
N LYS A 378 21.66 2.72 -19.05
CA LYS A 378 22.08 1.52 -18.33
C LYS A 378 22.50 1.88 -16.92
N TRP A 379 21.92 1.18 -15.95
CA TRP A 379 22.29 1.22 -14.55
C TRP A 379 22.99 -0.07 -14.16
N ASN A 380 24.18 0.11 -13.57
CA ASN A 380 24.96 -0.97 -13.00
C ASN A 380 25.13 -0.71 -11.50
N PRO A 381 24.59 -1.57 -10.63
CA PRO A 381 24.71 -1.40 -9.18
C PRO A 381 26.17 -1.53 -8.68
N ALA A 382 27.09 -2.11 -9.45
CA ALA A 382 28.48 -2.32 -9.03
C ALA A 382 29.39 -1.09 -9.24
N SER A 383 28.93 -0.03 -9.92
CA SER A 383 29.77 1.12 -10.29
C SER A 383 29.20 2.45 -9.79
N ALA A 384 29.74 2.97 -8.69
CA ALA A 384 29.32 4.25 -8.11
C ALA A 384 29.42 5.42 -9.10
N THR A 385 30.44 5.40 -9.98
CA THR A 385 30.61 6.44 -11.02
C THR A 385 29.50 6.37 -12.08
N GLU A 386 29.05 5.17 -12.46
CA GLU A 386 27.92 5.00 -13.37
C GLU A 386 26.61 5.45 -12.71
N GLN A 387 26.38 5.06 -11.46
CA GLN A 387 25.22 5.50 -10.69
C GLN A 387 25.12 7.04 -10.63
N GLN A 388 26.21 7.73 -10.27
CA GLN A 388 26.24 9.20 -10.25
C GLN A 388 26.02 9.85 -11.62
N ARG A 389 26.41 9.17 -12.71
CA ARG A 389 26.16 9.62 -14.08
C ARG A 389 24.67 9.50 -14.42
N VAL A 390 24.06 8.36 -14.10
CA VAL A 390 22.63 8.12 -14.35
C VAL A 390 21.76 9.09 -13.54
N VAL A 391 22.06 9.26 -12.25
CA VAL A 391 21.34 10.21 -11.38
C VAL A 391 21.42 11.63 -11.94
N ARG A 392 22.59 12.08 -12.40
CA ARG A 392 22.72 13.39 -13.06
C ARG A 392 21.90 13.49 -14.34
N GLN A 393 21.96 12.48 -15.22
CA GLN A 393 21.17 12.48 -16.46
C GLN A 393 19.67 12.55 -16.21
N VAL A 394 19.16 11.80 -15.23
CA VAL A 394 17.75 11.85 -14.82
C VAL A 394 17.40 13.20 -14.21
N ASN A 395 18.25 13.75 -13.33
CA ASN A 395 18.07 15.07 -12.75
C ASN A 395 18.03 16.18 -13.82
N ASP A 396 18.97 16.18 -14.76
CA ASP A 396 19.03 17.15 -15.86
C ASP A 396 17.78 17.04 -16.75
N PHE A 397 17.26 15.82 -16.94
CA PHE A 397 16.03 15.57 -17.70
C PHE A 397 14.81 16.16 -17.00
N VAL A 398 14.61 15.81 -15.72
CA VAL A 398 13.46 16.23 -14.90
C VAL A 398 13.46 17.75 -14.66
N THR A 399 14.63 18.36 -14.55
CA THR A 399 14.77 19.81 -14.35
C THR A 399 14.75 20.62 -15.65
N GLY A 400 14.61 19.97 -16.81
CA GLY A 400 14.59 20.65 -18.11
C GLY A 400 15.94 21.25 -18.53
N ARG A 401 17.04 20.91 -17.83
CA ARG A 401 18.43 21.23 -18.20
C ARG A 401 18.99 20.31 -19.28
N PHE A 402 18.14 19.42 -19.79
CA PHE A 402 18.46 18.55 -20.91
C PHE A 402 18.79 19.38 -22.15
N SER A 403 20.08 19.54 -22.43
CA SER A 403 20.52 19.80 -23.79
C SER A 403 20.22 18.53 -24.58
N ASN A 404 19.49 18.64 -25.69
CA ASN A 404 19.34 17.54 -26.64
C ASN A 404 20.75 17.02 -26.97
N GLY A 405 21.14 15.91 -26.35
CA GLY A 405 22.43 15.31 -26.57
C GLY A 405 22.48 14.78 -27.99
N LEU A 406 23.44 15.31 -28.76
CA LEU A 406 24.22 14.59 -29.77
C LEU A 406 23.62 13.23 -30.12
N THR A 407 23.02 13.16 -31.31
CA THR A 407 22.92 11.91 -32.06
C THR A 407 24.31 11.28 -32.07
N ILE A 408 24.51 10.24 -31.24
CA ILE A 408 25.57 9.28 -31.50
C ILE A 408 25.19 8.68 -32.85
N PRO A 409 25.99 8.88 -33.92
CA PRO A 409 25.71 8.19 -35.17
C PRO A 409 25.67 6.69 -34.86
N PRO A 410 24.70 5.93 -35.39
CA PRO A 410 24.71 4.49 -35.20
C PRO A 410 26.05 4.01 -35.74
N GLU A 411 26.86 3.40 -34.87
CA GLU A 411 27.99 2.61 -35.31
C GLU A 411 27.45 1.66 -36.38
N VAL A 412 27.97 1.83 -37.60
CA VAL A 412 27.60 1.04 -38.75
C VAL A 412 27.79 -0.42 -38.34
N VAL A 413 26.67 -1.14 -38.23
CA VAL A 413 26.68 -2.59 -38.11
C VAL A 413 27.50 -3.09 -39.29
N ALA A 414 28.70 -3.59 -38.98
CA ALA A 414 29.57 -4.24 -39.92
C ALA A 414 28.89 -5.52 -40.42
N VAL A 415 28.06 -5.39 -41.44
CA VAL A 415 27.59 -6.50 -42.27
C VAL A 415 28.31 -6.40 -43.60
N VAL A 416 29.48 -7.03 -43.71
CA VAL A 416 29.90 -7.63 -44.98
C VAL A 416 30.56 -8.96 -44.66
N LYS A 417 29.77 -10.03 -44.75
CA LYS A 417 30.30 -11.38 -44.93
C LYS A 417 30.69 -11.56 -46.40
N LYS A 418 32.01 -11.56 -46.59
CA LYS A 418 32.78 -12.42 -47.50
C LYS A 418 32.82 -12.13 -49.02
N PRO A 419 33.91 -12.58 -49.67
CA PRO A 419 34.49 -11.97 -50.86
C PRO A 419 34.16 -12.74 -52.14
N TRP A 420 34.22 -12.05 -53.29
CA TRP A 420 34.90 -12.51 -54.53
C TRP A 420 34.57 -11.60 -55.74
N PHE A 421 35.62 -10.97 -56.29
CA PHE A 421 36.03 -10.91 -57.70
C PHE A 421 34.94 -10.84 -58.79
N TRP A 422 34.91 -9.82 -59.67
CA TRP A 422 35.86 -9.62 -60.79
C TRP A 422 36.19 -8.16 -61.11
N ALA A 423 37.28 -8.02 -61.87
CA ALA A 423 37.97 -6.81 -62.31
C ALA A 423 37.45 -6.20 -63.64
N ALA A 424 37.83 -4.92 -63.84
CA ALA A 424 38.06 -4.18 -65.11
C ALA A 424 36.83 -4.00 -66.03
N VAL A 425 36.53 -2.85 -66.67
CA VAL A 425 37.28 -1.75 -67.29
C VAL A 425 36.33 -0.54 -67.24
N GLY A 426 36.67 0.63 -66.70
CA GLY A 426 37.46 1.69 -67.34
C GLY A 426 36.59 2.94 -67.56
N GLY A 427 37.12 4.13 -67.29
CA GLY A 427 36.58 5.38 -67.86
C GLY A 427 36.19 6.49 -66.89
N VAL A 428 37.11 7.45 -66.78
CA VAL A 428 36.89 8.90 -66.67
C VAL A 428 36.66 9.54 -65.28
N ALA A 429 37.66 10.36 -64.96
CA ALA A 429 37.81 11.38 -63.94
C ALA A 429 36.62 12.31 -63.70
N VAL A 430 36.42 12.72 -62.43
CA VAL A 430 36.35 14.15 -62.05
C VAL A 430 36.96 14.30 -60.66
N ALA A 431 37.97 15.18 -60.58
CA ALA A 431 38.55 15.68 -59.35
C ALA A 431 37.79 16.92 -58.89
N THR A 432 37.45 17.02 -57.60
CA THR A 432 37.38 18.31 -56.89
C THR A 432 37.60 18.09 -55.40
N THR A 433 38.81 18.41 -54.97
CA THR A 433 39.19 18.80 -53.62
C THR A 433 38.38 20.02 -53.18
N ALA A 434 37.77 19.97 -51.99
CA ALA A 434 37.37 21.16 -51.26
C ALA A 434 37.85 21.01 -49.81
N GLY A 435 38.93 21.71 -49.50
CA GLY A 435 39.40 21.90 -48.13
C GLY A 435 38.62 23.02 -47.47
N ILE A 436 38.41 22.91 -46.16
CA ILE A 436 38.17 24.05 -45.28
C ILE A 436 39.06 23.87 -44.06
N LEU A 437 40.16 24.63 -44.07
CA LEU A 437 40.89 25.06 -42.88
C LEU A 437 40.14 26.26 -42.30
N LEU A 438 39.86 26.24 -40.99
CA LEU A 438 39.60 27.43 -40.20
C LEU A 438 40.36 27.29 -38.89
N ALA A 439 41.43 28.07 -38.79
CA ALA A 439 42.15 28.36 -37.56
C ALA A 439 41.50 29.57 -36.89
N ASN A 440 41.41 29.58 -35.55
CA ASN A 440 41.72 30.80 -34.82
C ASN A 440 42.30 30.48 -33.44
N GLN A 441 43.32 31.26 -33.08
CA GLN A 441 44.23 31.10 -31.95
C GLN A 441 43.79 31.90 -30.72
N GLY A 442 44.46 31.59 -29.60
CA GLY A 442 44.66 32.46 -28.43
C GLY A 442 44.26 31.73 -27.15
N SER A 443 45.11 31.46 -26.17
CA SER A 443 46.31 32.17 -25.74
C SER A 443 47.19 31.25 -24.85
N LYS A 444 48.52 31.36 -25.01
CA LYS A 444 49.53 30.96 -23.99
C LYS A 444 49.91 32.20 -23.19
N PRO A 445 50.39 32.04 -21.94
CA PRO A 445 51.84 32.07 -21.70
C PRO A 445 52.30 30.90 -20.80
N LEU A 446 53.29 30.11 -21.22
CA LEU A 446 54.72 30.24 -20.87
C LEU A 446 55.05 29.98 -19.39
N GLY A 447 55.71 28.84 -19.13
CA GLY A 447 56.31 28.53 -17.84
C GLY A 447 56.79 27.09 -17.68
N ALA A 448 57.60 26.56 -18.61
CA ALA A 448 58.34 25.32 -18.40
C ALA A 448 59.83 25.56 -18.68
N ARG A 449 60.61 25.70 -17.60
CA ARG A 449 62.07 25.63 -17.62
C ARG A 449 62.47 24.16 -17.50
N LEU A 450 63.11 23.62 -18.53
CA LEU A 450 63.94 22.41 -18.45
C LEU A 450 65.28 22.78 -17.79
N GLY A 451 65.76 21.85 -16.95
CA GLY A 451 66.84 22.08 -15.99
C GLY A 451 68.26 22.02 -16.54
N ASN A 452 69.21 22.24 -15.63
CA ASN A 452 70.58 21.73 -15.72
C ASN A 452 71.29 21.87 -14.36
N PHE A 453 72.05 20.82 -13.99
CA PHE A 453 73.21 20.69 -13.05
C PHE A 453 73.25 21.56 -11.78
N GLY A 454 73.46 21.07 -10.56
CA GLY A 454 74.47 20.11 -10.09
C GLY A 454 75.33 20.79 -8.99
N ALA A 455 75.70 20.03 -7.95
CA ALA A 455 76.45 20.43 -6.72
C ALA A 455 75.64 21.27 -5.70
N GLY A 456 75.71 21.08 -4.39
CA GLY A 456 76.55 20.29 -3.50
C GLY A 456 76.37 20.88 -2.09
N TRP A 457 76.43 20.03 -1.06
CA TRP A 457 76.24 20.29 0.39
C TRP A 457 74.81 20.35 0.90
#